data_AF-A0A956DNF5-F1
#
_entry.id   AF-A0A956DNF5-F1
#
_cell.length_a   1.000
_cell.length_b   1.000
_cell.length_c   1.000
_cell.angle_alpha   90.00
_cell.angle_beta   90.00
_cell.angle_gamma   90.00
#
_symmetry.space_group_name_H-M   'P 1'
#
loop_
_entity.id
_entity.type
_entity.pdbx_description
1 polymer ?
#
loop_
_entity_poly.entity_id
_entity_poly.type
_entity_poly.pdbx_seq_one_letter_code
_entity_poly.pdbx_strand_id
1 'polypeptide(L)'
;MTDDTSLHLADPPRVTPPRVIEPLQTVSQRAELGGLERRLDWARRWLAPDLVELETTLGNLQRIGEGGNLAHQAASHLLAAPGKRIRPICVLLGAHLAGVEVDQRVRDLAVACELVHAATLLHDDVIDEGVERRGSTSARMVYSNSASILAGDYLLIHALQRVAMAGRGGRPDLLESLLETIGQMVAAEALQLEQRGCFRPSREAYLSVIEGKTASLFRWALQAPTYLIAEDPVDGTALGRAGTALGMAFQLVDDLLDFEGDPAETGKDLFADLLQGKLTWPLILAAERDAQLVDEVRDLSARAAKDELSSSDAAAIIARIRDMGTVEETRELANQQRAEAHQALRHLPPSDARDAVAAVVDAAVDRHR
;
A
#
# COMPACT_ATOMS: atom_id res chain seq x y z
N MET A 1 13.86 10.35 28.80
CA MET A 1 13.21 11.69 28.83
C MET A 1 12.06 11.61 27.86
N THR A 2 10.86 11.53 28.41
CA THR A 2 9.58 11.47 27.70
C THR A 2 9.37 12.81 27.00
N ASP A 3 9.43 12.82 25.68
CA ASP A 3 9.09 14.01 24.89
C ASP A 3 7.56 14.13 24.87
N ASP A 4 7.05 14.81 25.90
CA ASP A 4 5.68 15.30 25.98
C ASP A 4 5.59 16.56 25.10
N THR A 5 5.73 16.38 23.79
CA THR A 5 5.24 17.36 22.83
C THR A 5 3.73 17.33 22.93
N SER A 6 3.19 18.22 23.75
CA SER A 6 1.80 18.64 23.75
C SER A 6 1.43 19.11 22.33
N LEU A 7 0.96 18.16 21.54
CA LEU A 7 0.41 18.35 20.21
C LEU A 7 -0.80 19.29 20.32
N HIS A 8 -0.64 20.54 19.87
CA HIS A 8 -1.74 21.50 19.69
C HIS A 8 -2.59 21.10 18.48
N LEU A 9 -3.17 19.90 18.52
CA LEU A 9 -4.07 19.42 17.48
C LEU A 9 -5.48 19.98 17.71
N ALA A 10 -6.18 20.36 16.64
CA ALA A 10 -7.58 20.75 16.76
C ALA A 10 -8.45 19.61 17.31
N ASP A 11 -9.52 19.94 18.04
CA ASP A 11 -10.48 18.94 18.50
C ASP A 11 -11.15 18.24 17.30
N PRO A 12 -11.10 16.90 17.22
CA PRO A 12 -11.72 16.19 16.10
C PRO A 12 -13.26 16.28 16.17
N PRO A 13 -13.95 16.17 15.01
CA PRO A 13 -15.40 16.19 14.95
C PRO A 13 -16.04 15.03 15.73
N ARG A 14 -17.25 15.26 16.26
CA ARG A 14 -18.03 14.26 17.01
C ARG A 14 -18.78 13.29 16.09
N VAL A 15 -18.04 12.59 15.24
CA VAL A 15 -18.56 11.52 14.36
C VAL A 15 -17.82 10.23 14.71
N THR A 16 -18.54 9.11 14.83
CA THR A 16 -17.89 7.82 15.07
C THR A 16 -17.09 7.41 13.83
N PRO A 17 -15.75 7.35 13.90
CA PRO A 17 -14.93 6.95 12.76
C PRO A 17 -15.17 5.48 12.36
N PRO A 18 -15.11 5.15 11.06
CA PRO A 18 -15.11 3.76 10.63
C PRO A 18 -13.87 3.02 11.16
N ARG A 19 -13.93 1.68 11.14
CA ARG A 19 -12.86 0.77 11.55
C ARG A 19 -11.77 0.66 10.47
N VAL A 20 -11.21 1.81 10.08
CA VAL A 20 -10.06 1.93 9.18
C VAL A 20 -8.83 2.26 10.02
N ILE A 21 -7.62 1.88 9.59
CA ILE A 21 -6.36 2.08 10.35
C ILE A 21 -6.27 1.24 11.65
N GLU A 22 -7.33 0.59 12.14
CA GLU A 22 -7.29 -0.25 13.36
C GLU A 22 -6.11 -1.24 13.38
N PRO A 23 -5.74 -1.93 12.29
CA PRO A 23 -4.54 -2.78 12.27
C PRO A 23 -3.22 -2.02 12.48
N LEU A 24 -3.12 -0.74 12.11
CA LEU A 24 -1.95 0.11 12.41
C LEU A 24 -1.96 0.61 13.87
N GLN A 25 -3.15 0.75 14.47
CA GLN A 25 -3.33 1.09 15.88
C GLN A 25 -2.96 -0.09 16.80
N THR A 26 -3.44 -1.29 16.48
CA THR A 26 -3.15 -2.52 17.25
C THR A 26 -1.66 -2.85 17.27
N VAL A 27 -0.92 -2.49 16.22
CA VAL A 27 0.53 -2.69 16.20
C VAL A 27 1.26 -1.60 17.02
N SER A 28 0.79 -0.35 16.97
CA SER A 28 1.34 0.73 17.81
C SER A 28 1.18 0.45 19.32
N GLN A 29 0.17 -0.33 19.72
CA GLN A 29 -0.04 -0.78 21.11
C GLN A 29 1.00 -1.77 21.62
N ARG A 30 1.66 -2.53 20.73
CA ARG A 30 2.69 -3.51 21.11
C ARG A 30 4.10 -2.91 21.26
N ALA A 31 4.35 -1.78 20.60
CA ALA A 31 5.66 -1.13 20.53
C ALA A 31 5.95 -0.07 21.63
N GLU A 32 5.10 0.09 22.64
CA GLU A 32 5.15 1.21 23.63
C GLU A 32 5.13 2.63 23.00
N LEU A 33 4.70 2.76 21.74
CA LEU A 33 4.65 4.01 20.98
C LEU A 33 3.35 4.79 21.24
N GLY A 34 3.00 5.04 22.51
CA GLY A 34 1.73 5.67 22.87
C GLY A 34 1.47 7.04 22.23
N GLY A 35 2.53 7.75 21.82
CA GLY A 35 2.42 8.99 21.04
C GLY A 35 1.97 8.79 19.59
N LEU A 36 2.39 7.70 18.92
CA LEU A 36 2.00 7.37 17.54
C LEU A 36 0.55 6.93 17.47
N GLU A 37 0.12 6.05 18.38
CA GLU A 37 -1.27 5.59 18.46
C GLU A 37 -2.24 6.77 18.62
N ARG A 38 -1.93 7.70 19.54
CA ARG A 38 -2.73 8.91 19.75
C ARG A 38 -2.81 9.78 18.49
N ARG A 39 -1.69 9.96 17.77
CA ARG A 39 -1.67 10.72 16.50
C ARG A 39 -2.52 10.06 15.41
N LEU A 40 -2.43 8.73 15.26
CA LEU A 40 -3.24 7.99 14.28
C LEU A 40 -4.72 8.01 14.62
N ASP A 41 -5.08 7.80 15.89
CA ASP A 41 -6.48 7.88 16.32
C ASP A 41 -7.05 9.29 16.17
N TRP A 42 -6.24 10.31 16.48
CA TRP A 42 -6.61 11.69 16.21
C TRP A 42 -6.86 11.91 14.72
N ALA A 43 -5.94 11.52 13.83
CA ALA A 43 -6.10 11.69 12.38
C ALA A 43 -7.35 10.96 11.86
N ARG A 44 -7.60 9.75 12.35
CA ARG A 44 -8.80 8.96 12.02
C ARG A 44 -10.09 9.65 12.45
N ARG A 45 -10.12 10.22 13.66
CA ARG A 45 -11.29 10.97 14.16
C ARG A 45 -11.46 12.30 13.41
N TRP A 46 -10.36 12.98 13.10
CA TRP A 46 -10.35 14.21 12.33
C TRP A 46 -10.96 14.02 10.93
N LEU A 47 -10.56 12.95 10.24
CA LEU A 47 -11.05 12.59 8.91
C LEU A 47 -12.38 11.79 8.92
N ALA A 48 -12.98 11.55 10.09
CA ALA A 48 -14.13 10.67 10.22
C ALA A 48 -15.31 11.03 9.27
N PRO A 49 -15.70 12.30 9.10
CA PRO A 49 -16.80 12.66 8.20
C PRO A 49 -16.56 12.22 6.75
N ASP A 50 -15.33 12.39 6.25
CA ASP A 50 -14.96 12.03 4.87
C ASP A 50 -14.78 10.53 4.70
N LEU A 51 -14.25 9.85 5.72
CA LEU A 51 -14.14 8.39 5.73
C LEU A 51 -15.50 7.70 5.77
N VAL A 52 -16.50 8.27 6.44
CA VAL A 52 -17.88 7.77 6.40
C VAL A 52 -18.46 7.87 4.99
N GLU A 53 -18.22 8.98 4.29
CA GLU A 53 -18.68 9.12 2.90
C GLU A 53 -17.95 8.16 1.95
N LEU A 54 -16.64 7.98 2.15
CA LEU A 54 -15.84 7.01 1.40
C LEU A 54 -16.44 5.60 1.52
N GLU A 55 -16.66 5.11 2.74
CA GLU A 55 -17.23 3.78 2.97
C GLU A 55 -18.68 3.68 2.48
N THR A 56 -19.47 4.76 2.58
CA THR A 56 -20.82 4.82 2.00
C THR A 56 -20.77 4.66 0.48
N THR A 57 -19.84 5.34 -0.18
CA THR A 57 -19.69 5.27 -1.64
C THR A 57 -19.20 3.89 -2.10
N LEU A 58 -18.24 3.30 -1.38
CA LEU A 58 -17.76 1.94 -1.65
C LEU A 58 -18.88 0.90 -1.40
N GLY A 59 -19.65 1.05 -0.33
CA GLY A 59 -20.80 0.20 -0.03
C GLY A 59 -21.93 0.33 -1.07
N ASN A 60 -22.10 1.50 -1.69
CA ASN A 60 -23.03 1.66 -2.81
C ASN A 60 -22.58 0.87 -4.04
N LEU A 61 -21.28 0.93 -4.38
CA LEU A 61 -20.71 0.17 -5.49
C LEU A 61 -20.79 -1.34 -5.23
N GLN A 62 -20.51 -1.78 -3.99
CA GLN A 62 -20.67 -3.16 -3.57
C GLN A 62 -22.09 -3.67 -3.81
N ARG A 63 -23.12 -2.94 -3.35
CA ARG A 63 -24.53 -3.34 -3.50
C ARG A 63 -24.99 -3.41 -4.95
N ILE A 64 -24.52 -2.49 -5.80
CA ILE A 64 -24.77 -2.57 -7.25
C ILE A 64 -24.13 -3.84 -7.81
N GLY A 65 -22.94 -4.19 -7.31
CA GLY A 65 -22.19 -5.36 -7.74
C GLY A 65 -22.87 -6.71 -7.42
N GLU A 66 -23.51 -6.82 -6.26
CA GLU A 66 -24.19 -8.05 -5.79
C GLU A 66 -25.33 -8.51 -6.72
N GLY A 67 -26.07 -7.56 -7.30
CA GLY A 67 -27.15 -7.84 -8.26
C GLY A 67 -26.68 -8.00 -9.71
N GLY A 68 -25.39 -7.89 -9.98
CA GLY A 68 -24.81 -7.88 -11.31
C GLY A 68 -24.39 -9.26 -11.83
N ASN A 69 -23.69 -9.26 -12.97
CA ASN A 69 -23.03 -10.45 -13.52
C ASN A 69 -21.83 -10.89 -12.64
N LEU A 70 -21.16 -11.99 -13.02
CA LEU A 70 -20.04 -12.56 -12.25
C LEU A 70 -18.88 -11.58 -11.99
N ALA A 71 -18.56 -10.69 -12.95
CA ALA A 71 -17.50 -9.70 -12.76
C ALA A 71 -17.89 -8.67 -11.70
N HIS A 72 -19.15 -8.21 -11.71
CA HIS A 72 -19.69 -7.32 -10.70
C HIS A 72 -19.71 -7.96 -9.30
N GLN A 73 -20.06 -9.25 -9.22
CA GLN A 73 -20.05 -10.00 -7.96
C GLN A 73 -18.62 -10.20 -7.43
N ALA A 74 -17.64 -10.50 -8.30
CA ALA A 74 -16.24 -10.60 -7.92
C ALA A 74 -15.66 -9.26 -7.41
N ALA A 75 -16.02 -8.14 -8.04
CA ALA A 75 -15.66 -6.81 -7.55
C ALA A 75 -16.29 -6.53 -6.17
N SER A 76 -17.57 -6.85 -6.01
CA SER A 76 -18.31 -6.68 -4.75
C SER A 76 -17.69 -7.50 -3.61
N HIS A 77 -17.31 -8.75 -3.88
CA HIS A 77 -16.65 -9.64 -2.92
C HIS A 77 -15.38 -9.02 -2.33
N LEU A 78 -14.52 -8.44 -3.17
CA LEU A 78 -13.31 -7.78 -2.68
C LEU A 78 -13.61 -6.48 -1.91
N LEU A 79 -14.57 -5.68 -2.38
CA LEU A 79 -14.93 -4.41 -1.73
C LEU A 79 -15.55 -4.60 -0.35
N ALA A 80 -16.27 -5.71 -0.14
CA ALA A 80 -16.85 -6.08 1.14
C ALA A 80 -15.79 -6.41 2.21
N ALA A 81 -14.58 -6.82 1.80
CA ALA A 81 -13.51 -7.17 2.72
C ALA A 81 -12.89 -5.92 3.37
N PRO A 82 -12.69 -5.90 4.70
CA PRO A 82 -12.18 -4.73 5.40
C PRO A 82 -10.78 -4.33 4.90
N GLY A 83 -10.57 -3.03 4.72
CA GLY A 83 -9.30 -2.46 4.24
C GLY A 83 -8.73 -1.43 5.22
N LYS A 84 -7.41 -1.27 5.22
CA LYS A 84 -6.75 -0.24 6.05
C LYS A 84 -7.02 1.20 5.54
N ARG A 85 -7.43 1.34 4.26
CA ARG A 85 -7.74 2.60 3.54
C ARG A 85 -6.66 3.68 3.60
N ILE A 86 -5.39 3.28 3.72
CA ILE A 86 -4.26 4.22 3.88
C ILE A 86 -4.14 5.16 2.67
N ARG A 87 -4.35 4.65 1.45
CA ARG A 87 -4.25 5.45 0.21
C ARG A 87 -5.35 6.52 0.09
N PRO A 88 -6.64 6.21 0.33
CA PRO A 88 -7.68 7.23 0.46
C PRO A 88 -7.38 8.29 1.52
N ILE A 89 -6.85 7.89 2.68
CA ILE A 89 -6.43 8.83 3.74
C ILE A 89 -5.35 9.78 3.22
N CYS A 90 -4.39 9.28 2.43
CA CYS A 90 -3.39 10.12 1.79
C CYS A 90 -4.02 11.17 0.86
N VAL A 91 -5.07 10.83 0.11
CA VAL A 91 -5.81 11.82 -0.71
C VAL A 91 -6.44 12.91 0.16
N LEU A 92 -7.11 12.54 1.24
CA LEU A 92 -7.75 13.51 2.13
C LEU A 92 -6.71 14.42 2.80
N LEU A 93 -5.61 13.85 3.30
CA LEU A 93 -4.52 14.62 3.89
C LEU A 93 -3.81 15.52 2.86
N GLY A 94 -3.64 15.04 1.63
CA GLY A 94 -3.12 15.82 0.51
C GLY A 94 -3.98 17.05 0.23
N ALA A 95 -5.30 16.93 0.28
CA ALA A 95 -6.22 18.07 0.10
C ALA A 95 -6.03 19.12 1.20
N HIS A 96 -5.95 18.69 2.47
CA HIS A 96 -5.69 19.61 3.57
C HIS A 96 -4.32 20.31 3.47
N LEU A 97 -3.27 19.57 3.09
CA LEU A 97 -1.94 20.14 2.85
C LEU A 97 -1.92 21.12 1.67
N ALA A 98 -2.72 20.85 0.65
CA ALA A 98 -2.89 21.70 -0.52
C ALA A 98 -3.80 22.92 -0.28
N GLY A 99 -4.43 23.03 0.89
CA GLY A 99 -5.43 24.07 1.15
C GLY A 99 -6.70 23.90 0.31
N VAL A 100 -6.98 22.68 -0.16
CA VAL A 100 -8.16 22.33 -0.95
C VAL A 100 -9.27 21.90 0.00
N GLU A 101 -10.45 22.50 -0.15
CA GLU A 101 -11.64 22.07 0.58
C GLU A 101 -12.00 20.63 0.20
N VAL A 102 -12.29 19.79 1.19
CA VAL A 102 -12.68 18.39 0.99
C VAL A 102 -14.14 18.32 0.52
N ASP A 103 -14.35 18.65 -0.75
CA ASP A 103 -15.63 18.56 -1.45
C ASP A 103 -15.82 17.20 -2.15
N GLN A 104 -16.90 17.07 -2.94
CA GLN A 104 -17.17 15.83 -3.68
C GLN A 104 -16.04 15.43 -4.64
N ARG A 105 -15.28 16.39 -5.20
CA ARG A 105 -14.18 16.10 -6.14
C ARG A 105 -13.04 15.41 -5.41
N VAL A 106 -12.64 15.92 -4.24
CA VAL A 106 -11.62 15.26 -3.40
C VAL A 106 -12.07 13.86 -2.98
N ARG A 107 -13.34 13.71 -2.60
CA ARG A 107 -13.91 12.39 -2.24
C ARG A 107 -13.90 11.42 -3.41
N ASP A 108 -14.18 11.90 -4.62
CA ASP A 108 -14.08 11.10 -5.84
C ASP A 108 -12.64 10.65 -6.13
N LEU A 109 -11.63 11.48 -5.86
CA LEU A 109 -10.23 11.08 -5.94
C LEU A 109 -9.88 9.99 -4.91
N ALA A 110 -10.36 10.13 -3.67
CA ALA A 110 -10.12 9.14 -2.61
C ALA A 110 -10.75 7.78 -2.95
N VAL A 111 -11.99 7.78 -3.46
CA VAL A 111 -12.66 6.57 -3.95
C VAL A 111 -11.89 5.99 -5.14
N ALA A 112 -11.54 6.80 -6.14
CA ALA A 112 -10.79 6.35 -7.31
C ALA A 112 -9.46 5.68 -6.91
N CYS A 113 -8.75 6.25 -5.94
CA CYS A 113 -7.51 5.67 -5.42
C CYS A 113 -7.71 4.26 -4.86
N GLU A 114 -8.77 4.03 -4.06
CA GLU A 114 -9.08 2.71 -3.52
C GLU A 114 -9.55 1.75 -4.62
N LEU A 115 -10.29 2.23 -5.62
CA LEU A 115 -10.74 1.41 -6.75
C LEU A 115 -9.56 0.94 -7.62
N VAL A 116 -8.57 1.80 -7.89
CA VAL A 116 -7.33 1.38 -8.58
C VAL A 116 -6.61 0.33 -7.75
N HIS A 117 -6.45 0.55 -6.44
CA HIS A 117 -5.82 -0.44 -5.57
C HIS A 117 -6.60 -1.77 -5.53
N ALA A 118 -7.93 -1.74 -5.47
CA ALA A 118 -8.75 -2.93 -5.48
C ALA A 118 -8.68 -3.67 -6.82
N ALA A 119 -8.64 -2.93 -7.94
CA ALA A 119 -8.45 -3.51 -9.27
C ALA A 119 -7.12 -4.27 -9.36
N THR A 120 -6.03 -3.69 -8.85
CA THR A 120 -4.72 -4.36 -8.89
C THR A 120 -4.69 -5.61 -8.02
N LEU A 121 -5.36 -5.62 -6.86
CA LEU A 121 -5.47 -6.83 -6.03
C LEU A 121 -6.20 -7.98 -6.76
N LEU A 122 -7.26 -7.68 -7.52
CA LEU A 122 -7.99 -8.69 -8.31
C LEU A 122 -7.11 -9.27 -9.42
N HIS A 123 -6.33 -8.43 -10.09
CA HIS A 123 -5.41 -8.85 -11.14
C HIS A 123 -4.21 -9.62 -10.56
N ASP A 124 -3.61 -9.13 -9.48
CA ASP A 124 -2.51 -9.78 -8.77
C ASP A 124 -2.91 -11.17 -8.27
N ASP A 125 -4.12 -11.34 -7.72
CA ASP A 125 -4.60 -12.66 -7.29
C ASP A 125 -4.61 -13.67 -8.46
N VAL A 126 -4.88 -13.22 -9.69
CA VAL A 126 -4.85 -14.08 -10.88
C VAL A 126 -3.42 -14.35 -11.34
N ILE A 127 -2.55 -13.33 -11.36
CA ILE A 127 -1.14 -13.44 -11.80
C ILE A 127 -0.31 -14.29 -10.83
N ASP A 128 -0.57 -14.16 -9.54
CA ASP A 128 0.16 -14.83 -8.45
C ASP A 128 -0.54 -16.11 -8.00
N GLU A 129 -1.65 -16.49 -8.65
CA GLU A 129 -2.49 -17.65 -8.29
C GLU A 129 -2.95 -17.63 -6.82
N GLY A 130 -3.15 -16.44 -6.24
CA GLY A 130 -3.55 -16.24 -4.86
C GLY A 130 -4.86 -16.94 -4.50
N VAL A 131 -4.84 -17.73 -3.42
CA VAL A 131 -6.00 -18.50 -2.93
C VAL A 131 -6.82 -17.70 -1.92
N GLU A 132 -6.17 -16.83 -1.15
CA GLU A 132 -6.81 -15.98 -0.13
C GLU A 132 -6.41 -14.50 -0.28
N ARG A 133 -7.34 -13.63 0.11
CA ARG A 133 -7.16 -12.18 0.13
C ARG A 133 -7.92 -11.59 1.31
N ARG A 134 -7.22 -10.80 2.15
CA ARG A 134 -7.80 -10.14 3.34
C ARG A 134 -8.51 -11.13 4.30
N GLY A 135 -7.97 -12.35 4.45
CA GLY A 135 -8.53 -13.39 5.32
C GLY A 135 -9.79 -14.06 4.79
N SER A 136 -10.08 -13.90 3.50
CA SER A 136 -11.20 -14.57 2.80
C SER A 136 -10.69 -15.23 1.53
N THR A 137 -11.39 -16.26 1.04
CA THR A 137 -11.09 -16.88 -0.25
C THR A 137 -11.08 -15.82 -1.37
N SER A 138 -10.06 -15.85 -2.23
CA SER A 138 -9.88 -14.85 -3.29
C SER A 138 -11.01 -14.91 -4.33
N ALA A 139 -11.27 -13.78 -5.01
CA ALA A 139 -12.34 -13.69 -5.99
C ALA A 139 -12.16 -14.69 -7.15
N ARG A 140 -10.91 -15.01 -7.53
CA ARG A 140 -10.62 -15.97 -8.61
C ARG A 140 -11.03 -17.39 -8.26
N MET A 141 -10.94 -17.75 -6.99
CA MET A 141 -11.33 -19.08 -6.50
C MET A 141 -12.85 -19.20 -6.42
N VAL A 142 -13.54 -18.11 -6.06
CA VAL A 142 -15.02 -18.11 -5.95
C VAL A 142 -15.70 -17.97 -7.31
N TYR A 143 -15.21 -17.08 -8.18
CA TYR A 143 -15.91 -16.65 -9.40
C TYR A 143 -15.20 -16.95 -10.71
N SER A 144 -13.97 -17.50 -10.69
CA SER A 144 -13.02 -17.71 -11.80
C SER A 144 -12.01 -16.58 -12.05
N ASN A 145 -10.90 -16.94 -12.70
CA ASN A 145 -9.90 -16.00 -13.21
C ASN A 145 -10.53 -14.95 -14.15
N SER A 146 -11.36 -15.38 -15.11
CA SER A 146 -11.98 -14.46 -16.08
C SER A 146 -12.89 -13.44 -15.42
N ALA A 147 -13.67 -13.84 -14.41
CA ALA A 147 -14.50 -12.91 -13.65
C ALA A 147 -13.65 -11.90 -12.87
N SER A 148 -12.53 -12.34 -12.28
CA SER A 148 -11.64 -11.47 -11.52
C SER A 148 -10.91 -10.44 -12.39
N ILE A 149 -10.46 -10.84 -13.59
CA ILE A 149 -9.87 -9.92 -14.57
C ILE A 149 -10.89 -8.83 -14.95
N LEU A 150 -12.09 -9.23 -15.37
CA LEU A 150 -13.15 -8.31 -15.77
C LEU A 150 -13.64 -7.43 -14.61
N ALA A 151 -13.60 -7.94 -13.38
CA ALA A 151 -13.90 -7.18 -12.17
C ALA A 151 -12.86 -6.07 -11.95
N GLY A 152 -11.56 -6.37 -12.12
CA GLY A 152 -10.50 -5.37 -12.07
C GLY A 152 -10.67 -4.30 -13.15
N ASP A 153 -10.97 -4.69 -14.39
CA ASP A 153 -11.23 -3.76 -15.49
C ASP A 153 -12.42 -2.84 -15.19
N TYR A 154 -13.49 -3.42 -14.63
CA TYR A 154 -14.67 -2.69 -14.19
C TYR A 154 -14.34 -1.63 -13.13
N LEU A 155 -13.59 -2.00 -12.08
CA LEU A 155 -13.19 -1.07 -11.03
C LEU A 155 -12.26 0.04 -11.57
N LEU A 156 -11.35 -0.31 -12.48
CA LEU A 156 -10.45 0.64 -13.12
C LEU A 156 -11.21 1.67 -13.96
N ILE A 157 -12.20 1.24 -14.75
CA ILE A 157 -13.08 2.15 -15.50
C ILE A 157 -13.80 3.10 -14.56
N HIS A 158 -14.34 2.60 -13.44
CA HIS A 158 -15.01 3.44 -12.45
C HIS A 158 -14.08 4.45 -11.79
N ALA A 159 -12.83 4.08 -11.52
CA ALA A 159 -11.83 5.00 -11.00
C ALA A 159 -11.53 6.13 -11.99
N LEU A 160 -11.27 5.78 -13.26
CA LEU A 160 -11.00 6.75 -14.32
C LEU A 160 -12.17 7.72 -14.54
N GLN A 161 -13.41 7.20 -14.53
CA GLN A 161 -14.61 8.03 -14.64
C GLN A 161 -14.71 9.06 -13.51
N ARG A 162 -14.45 8.65 -12.27
CA ARG A 162 -14.48 9.56 -11.10
C ARG A 162 -13.43 10.66 -11.21
N VAL A 163 -12.19 10.31 -11.58
CA VAL A 163 -11.12 11.31 -11.77
C VAL A 163 -11.45 12.25 -12.93
N ALA A 164 -11.98 11.73 -14.04
CA ALA A 164 -12.45 12.56 -15.15
C ALA A 164 -13.60 13.51 -14.74
N MET A 165 -14.50 13.08 -13.86
CA MET A 165 -15.57 13.95 -13.32
C MET A 165 -15.00 15.03 -12.39
N ALA A 166 -14.07 14.66 -11.51
CA ALA A 166 -13.43 15.59 -10.58
C ALA A 166 -12.65 16.70 -11.31
N GLY A 167 -12.03 16.36 -12.44
CA GLY A 167 -11.29 17.30 -13.30
C GLY A 167 -12.14 18.09 -14.31
N ARG A 168 -13.47 17.89 -14.37
CA ARG A 168 -14.34 18.68 -15.26
C ARG A 168 -14.22 20.17 -14.93
N GLY A 169 -14.09 20.99 -15.98
CA GLY A 169 -13.92 22.44 -15.83
C GLY A 169 -12.48 22.93 -16.06
N GLY A 170 -11.61 22.11 -16.67
CA GLY A 170 -10.30 22.54 -17.16
C GLY A 170 -9.11 22.06 -16.32
N ARG A 171 -9.14 20.80 -15.87
CA ARG A 171 -8.01 20.11 -15.20
C ARG A 171 -7.70 18.76 -15.88
N PRO A 172 -7.33 18.73 -17.17
CA PRO A 172 -7.02 17.47 -17.87
C PRO A 172 -5.83 16.74 -17.25
N ASP A 173 -4.83 17.48 -16.75
CA ASP A 173 -3.61 16.99 -16.11
C ASP A 173 -3.88 16.03 -14.94
N LEU A 174 -5.03 16.18 -14.26
CA LEU A 174 -5.44 15.28 -13.19
C LEU A 174 -5.70 13.84 -13.71
N LEU A 175 -6.40 13.70 -14.83
CA LEU A 175 -6.62 12.37 -15.43
C LEU A 175 -5.33 11.82 -16.03
N GLU A 176 -4.55 12.67 -16.69
CA GLU A 176 -3.24 12.30 -17.25
C GLU A 176 -2.31 11.76 -16.15
N SER A 177 -2.23 12.41 -14.99
CA SER A 177 -1.42 11.96 -13.85
C SER A 177 -1.82 10.57 -13.33
N LEU A 178 -3.13 10.25 -13.32
CA LEU A 178 -3.58 8.93 -12.91
C LEU A 178 -3.25 7.88 -13.98
N LEU A 179 -3.41 8.20 -15.26
CA LEU A 179 -3.06 7.30 -16.37
C LEU A 179 -1.56 7.00 -16.38
N GLU A 180 -0.71 7.99 -16.14
CA GLU A 180 0.73 7.81 -15.96
C GLU A 180 1.05 6.90 -14.77
N THR A 181 0.37 7.10 -13.64
CA THR A 181 0.52 6.26 -12.45
C THR A 181 0.15 4.81 -12.74
N ILE A 182 -1.00 4.56 -13.38
CA ILE A 182 -1.42 3.21 -13.80
C ILE A 182 -0.40 2.61 -14.77
N GLY A 183 0.11 3.39 -15.73
CA GLY A 183 1.14 2.94 -16.66
C GLY A 183 2.43 2.49 -15.95
N GLN A 184 2.86 3.22 -14.92
CA GLN A 184 4.00 2.85 -14.08
C GLN A 184 3.74 1.56 -13.28
N MET A 185 2.54 1.41 -12.73
CA MET A 185 2.15 0.19 -12.01
C MET A 185 2.17 -1.04 -12.92
N VAL A 186 1.62 -0.93 -14.13
CA VAL A 186 1.63 -2.01 -15.13
C VAL A 186 3.05 -2.34 -15.57
N ALA A 187 3.89 -1.33 -15.85
CA ALA A 187 5.28 -1.56 -16.24
C ALA A 187 6.09 -2.24 -15.13
N ALA A 188 5.87 -1.86 -13.87
CA ALA A 188 6.51 -2.50 -12.72
C ALA A 188 6.04 -3.95 -12.53
N GLU A 189 4.75 -4.24 -12.70
CA GLU A 189 4.24 -5.62 -12.62
C GLU A 189 4.80 -6.49 -13.74
N ALA A 190 4.89 -5.95 -14.96
CA ALA A 190 5.51 -6.64 -16.09
C ALA A 190 6.99 -6.94 -15.83
N LEU A 191 7.75 -5.96 -15.32
CA LEU A 191 9.15 -6.17 -14.94
C LEU A 191 9.29 -7.24 -13.85
N GLN A 192 8.43 -7.21 -12.83
CA GLN A 192 8.42 -8.23 -11.78
C GLN A 192 8.13 -9.62 -12.34
N LEU A 193 7.17 -9.73 -13.27
CA LEU A 193 6.81 -10.98 -13.93
C LEU A 193 7.97 -11.52 -14.79
N GLU A 194 8.65 -10.67 -15.55
CA GLU A 194 9.83 -11.05 -16.36
C GLU A 194 10.99 -11.57 -15.48
N GLN A 195 11.11 -11.06 -14.26
CA GLN A 195 12.15 -11.47 -13.32
C GLN A 195 11.80 -12.72 -12.51
N ARG A 196 10.53 -13.14 -12.51
CA ARG A 196 10.07 -14.31 -11.77
C ARG A 196 10.85 -15.54 -12.23
N GLY A 197 11.51 -16.22 -11.29
CA GLY A 197 12.29 -17.41 -11.59
C GLY A 197 13.65 -17.19 -12.28
N CYS A 198 14.02 -15.95 -12.64
CA CYS A 198 15.37 -15.66 -13.15
C CYS A 198 16.43 -15.76 -12.04
N PHE A 199 16.04 -15.52 -10.79
CA PHE A 199 16.90 -15.52 -9.60
C PHE A 199 18.23 -14.77 -9.80
N ARG A 200 18.21 -13.65 -10.52
CA ARG A 200 19.37 -12.77 -10.70
C ARG A 200 19.17 -11.52 -9.83
N PRO A 201 19.94 -11.36 -8.73
CA PRO A 201 19.82 -10.20 -7.87
C PRO A 201 20.06 -8.90 -8.65
N SER A 202 19.15 -7.95 -8.50
CA SER A 202 19.29 -6.60 -9.06
C SER A 202 18.59 -5.60 -8.14
N ARG A 203 19.40 -4.84 -7.39
CA ARG A 203 18.91 -3.77 -6.52
C ARG A 203 18.11 -2.72 -7.29
N GLU A 204 18.61 -2.32 -8.47
CA GLU A 204 17.97 -1.31 -9.32
C GLU A 204 16.59 -1.78 -9.80
N ALA A 205 16.48 -3.02 -10.25
CA ALA A 205 15.21 -3.53 -10.74
C ALA A 205 14.20 -3.70 -9.60
N TYR A 206 14.64 -4.20 -8.44
CA TYR A 206 13.79 -4.27 -7.26
C TYR A 206 13.24 -2.89 -6.87
N LEU A 207 14.12 -1.88 -6.76
CA LEU A 207 13.71 -0.51 -6.40
C LEU A 207 12.73 0.05 -7.43
N SER A 208 12.96 -0.20 -8.73
CA SER A 208 12.06 0.20 -9.80
C SER A 208 10.68 -0.48 -9.70
N VAL A 209 10.64 -1.77 -9.35
CA VAL A 209 9.40 -2.52 -9.14
C VAL A 209 8.62 -1.94 -7.96
N ILE A 210 9.24 -1.77 -6.79
CA ILE A 210 8.50 -1.28 -5.61
C ILE A 210 8.10 0.20 -5.75
N GLU A 211 8.89 1.00 -6.48
CA GLU A 211 8.52 2.38 -6.79
C GLU A 211 7.29 2.42 -7.70
N GLY A 212 7.31 1.65 -8.80
CA GLY A 212 6.23 1.67 -9.78
C GLY A 212 4.96 0.96 -9.31
N LYS A 213 5.08 -0.24 -8.71
CA LYS A 213 3.95 -1.08 -8.28
C LYS A 213 3.24 -0.51 -7.04
N THR A 214 4.02 -0.02 -6.07
CA THR A 214 3.49 0.37 -4.76
C THR A 214 3.57 1.88 -4.52
N ALA A 215 4.73 2.50 -4.71
CA ALA A 215 4.97 3.88 -4.31
C ALA A 215 4.29 4.92 -5.21
N SER A 216 4.14 4.62 -6.50
CA SER A 216 3.52 5.50 -7.50
C SER A 216 2.10 5.93 -7.11
N LEU A 217 1.28 4.99 -6.61
CA LEU A 217 -0.09 5.29 -6.20
C LEU A 217 -0.15 6.06 -4.87
N PHE A 218 0.82 5.89 -3.97
CA PHE A 218 0.95 6.76 -2.78
C PHE A 218 1.38 8.18 -3.14
N ARG A 219 2.33 8.32 -4.09
CA ARG A 219 2.72 9.60 -4.69
C ARG A 219 1.50 10.29 -5.28
N TRP A 220 0.77 9.60 -6.15
CA TRP A 220 -0.44 10.14 -6.75
C TRP A 220 -1.48 10.50 -5.68
N ALA A 221 -1.69 9.64 -4.68
CA ALA A 221 -2.68 9.90 -3.63
C ALA A 221 -2.42 11.22 -2.88
N LEU A 222 -1.19 11.48 -2.42
CA LEU A 222 -0.88 12.75 -1.73
C LEU A 222 -0.90 13.97 -2.66
N GLN A 223 -0.55 13.80 -3.93
CA GLN A 223 -0.39 14.89 -4.90
C GLN A 223 -1.68 15.24 -5.65
N ALA A 224 -2.55 14.27 -5.94
CA ALA A 224 -3.73 14.44 -6.79
C ALA A 224 -4.64 15.62 -6.43
N PRO A 225 -4.86 15.96 -5.13
CA PRO A 225 -5.66 17.12 -4.77
C PRO A 225 -5.11 18.46 -5.27
N THR A 226 -3.79 18.62 -5.46
CA THR A 226 -3.20 19.88 -5.94
C THR A 226 -3.65 20.22 -7.37
N TYR A 227 -3.99 19.21 -8.17
CA TYR A 227 -4.51 19.42 -9.52
C TYR A 227 -5.94 19.99 -9.53
N LEU A 228 -6.66 20.06 -8.41
CA LEU A 228 -8.01 20.63 -8.35
C LEU A 228 -8.04 22.15 -8.27
N ILE A 229 -6.90 22.79 -8.03
CA ILE A 229 -6.73 24.24 -7.92
C ILE A 229 -5.91 24.79 -9.10
N ALA A 230 -6.00 26.09 -9.36
CA ALA A 230 -5.31 26.74 -10.49
C ALA A 230 -3.93 27.27 -10.12
N GLU A 231 -3.81 27.74 -8.88
CA GLU A 231 -2.56 28.18 -8.27
C GLU A 231 -2.07 27.05 -7.37
N ASP A 232 -0.77 26.82 -7.32
CA ASP A 232 -0.15 25.83 -6.42
C ASP A 232 0.30 26.56 -5.14
N PRO A 233 -0.54 26.66 -4.09
CA PRO A 233 -0.21 27.38 -2.86
C PRO A 233 0.87 26.66 -2.04
N VAL A 234 1.19 25.41 -2.39
CA VAL A 234 2.23 24.57 -1.79
C VAL A 234 2.98 23.82 -2.88
N ASP A 235 4.15 23.28 -2.59
CA ASP A 235 4.91 22.50 -3.56
C ASP A 235 4.29 21.10 -3.75
N GLY A 236 3.49 20.91 -4.81
CA GLY A 236 2.94 19.59 -5.16
C GLY A 236 4.02 18.51 -5.38
N THR A 237 5.24 18.91 -5.73
CA THR A 237 6.39 17.99 -5.85
C THR A 237 6.83 17.47 -4.48
N ALA A 238 6.78 18.31 -3.44
CA ALA A 238 7.10 17.88 -2.07
C ALA A 238 6.08 16.84 -1.56
N LEU A 239 4.78 17.03 -1.87
CA LEU A 239 3.74 16.03 -1.59
C LEU A 239 4.00 14.71 -2.32
N GLY A 240 4.33 14.78 -3.62
CA GLY A 240 4.67 13.60 -4.41
C GLY A 240 5.88 12.85 -3.86
N ARG A 241 6.95 13.56 -3.47
CA ARG A 241 8.15 12.97 -2.84
C ARG A 241 7.83 12.29 -1.51
N ALA A 242 7.03 12.93 -0.66
CA ALA A 242 6.58 12.34 0.59
C ALA A 242 5.79 11.04 0.34
N GLY A 243 4.92 11.02 -0.68
CA GLY A 243 4.15 9.85 -1.07
C GLY A 243 5.00 8.71 -1.64
N THR A 244 5.97 9.02 -2.50
CA THR A 244 6.93 8.01 -2.98
C THR A 244 7.68 7.39 -1.80
N ALA A 245 8.28 8.20 -0.94
CA ALA A 245 9.06 7.70 0.18
C ALA A 245 8.21 6.88 1.18
N LEU A 246 6.96 7.31 1.45
CA LEU A 246 5.99 6.52 2.23
C LEU A 246 5.74 5.15 1.59
N GLY A 247 5.47 5.10 0.28
CA GLY A 247 5.17 3.85 -0.41
C GLY A 247 6.37 2.91 -0.51
N MET A 248 7.58 3.44 -0.70
CA MET A 248 8.82 2.68 -0.65
C MET A 248 9.04 2.06 0.74
N ALA A 249 8.92 2.86 1.80
CA ALA A 249 9.02 2.37 3.18
C ALA A 249 7.96 1.29 3.48
N PHE A 250 6.73 1.50 3.02
CA PHE A 250 5.64 0.55 3.20
C PHE A 250 5.93 -0.80 2.55
N GLN A 251 6.48 -0.83 1.33
CA GLN A 251 6.81 -2.09 0.65
C GLN A 251 8.02 -2.77 1.29
N LEU A 252 9.09 -2.03 1.60
CA LEU A 252 10.27 -2.58 2.28
C LEU A 252 9.92 -3.27 3.60
N VAL A 253 8.99 -2.69 4.37
CA VAL A 253 8.52 -3.31 5.60
C VAL A 253 7.63 -4.52 5.32
N ASP A 254 6.95 -4.60 4.16
CA ASP A 254 6.06 -5.74 3.86
C ASP A 254 6.93 -6.94 3.50
N ASP A 255 7.99 -6.69 2.74
CA ASP A 255 9.03 -7.66 2.45
C ASP A 255 9.71 -8.16 3.74
N LEU A 256 9.93 -7.30 4.74
CA LEU A 256 10.46 -7.72 6.05
C LEU A 256 9.55 -8.70 6.79
N LEU A 257 8.21 -8.58 6.66
CA LEU A 257 7.27 -9.46 7.36
C LEU A 257 7.45 -10.92 6.98
N ASP A 258 7.88 -11.19 5.75
CA ASP A 258 8.16 -12.54 5.28
C ASP A 258 9.39 -13.13 5.97
N PHE A 259 10.31 -12.31 6.49
CA PHE A 259 11.51 -12.77 7.17
C PHE A 259 11.45 -12.66 8.68
N GLU A 260 10.41 -12.12 9.32
CA GLU A 260 10.45 -11.84 10.78
C GLU A 260 9.37 -12.54 11.60
N GLY A 261 8.35 -13.14 10.98
CA GLY A 261 7.28 -13.78 11.72
C GLY A 261 7.65 -15.11 12.43
N ASP A 262 6.94 -15.37 13.53
CA ASP A 262 6.74 -16.72 14.08
C ASP A 262 5.61 -17.38 13.27
N PRO A 263 5.84 -18.57 12.65
CA PRO A 263 4.81 -19.31 11.92
C PRO A 263 3.51 -19.52 12.70
N ALA A 264 3.56 -19.50 14.03
CA ALA A 264 2.39 -19.66 14.89
C ALA A 264 1.55 -18.37 15.08
N GLU A 265 2.12 -17.17 14.87
CA GLU A 265 1.44 -15.89 15.18
C GLU A 265 0.98 -15.11 13.95
N THR A 266 1.64 -15.26 12.79
CA THR A 266 1.41 -14.37 11.65
C THR A 266 0.23 -14.77 10.75
N GLY A 267 -0.25 -16.02 10.84
CA GLY A 267 -1.40 -16.52 10.08
C GLY A 267 -1.27 -16.39 8.55
N LYS A 268 -0.09 -16.03 8.06
CA LYS A 268 0.30 -16.00 6.65
C LYS A 268 1.09 -17.26 6.35
N ASP A 269 1.06 -17.66 5.08
CA ASP A 269 2.11 -18.48 4.49
C ASP A 269 3.42 -17.70 4.60
N LEU A 270 4.11 -17.81 5.74
CA LEU A 270 5.44 -17.25 5.88
C LEU A 270 6.27 -17.72 4.69
N PHE A 271 7.08 -16.82 4.17
CA PHE A 271 8.00 -17.11 3.08
C PHE A 271 7.30 -17.23 1.71
N ALA A 272 6.05 -16.78 1.58
CA ALA A 272 5.32 -16.80 0.31
C ALA A 272 6.11 -16.15 -0.83
N ASP A 273 6.73 -14.98 -0.62
CA ASP A 273 7.51 -14.33 -1.68
C ASP A 273 8.75 -15.16 -2.05
N LEU A 274 9.42 -15.77 -1.07
CA LEU A 274 10.54 -16.68 -1.28
C LEU A 274 10.11 -17.90 -2.12
N LEU A 275 8.98 -18.52 -1.76
CA LEU A 275 8.44 -19.71 -2.42
C LEU A 275 7.97 -19.42 -3.85
N GLN A 276 7.42 -18.23 -4.09
CA GLN A 276 7.04 -17.73 -5.42
C GLN A 276 8.24 -17.27 -6.27
N GLY A 277 9.46 -17.38 -5.73
CA GLY A 277 10.68 -17.02 -6.44
C GLY A 277 10.84 -15.51 -6.65
N LYS A 278 10.22 -14.69 -5.81
CA LYS A 278 10.38 -13.23 -5.79
C LYS A 278 11.65 -12.90 -5.02
N LEU A 279 12.56 -12.17 -5.66
CA LEU A 279 13.77 -11.67 -5.02
C LEU A 279 13.48 -10.35 -4.31
N THR A 280 13.03 -10.42 -3.06
CA THR A 280 12.84 -9.24 -2.19
C THR A 280 14.18 -8.71 -1.66
N TRP A 281 14.21 -7.50 -1.10
CA TRP A 281 15.45 -6.83 -0.70
C TRP A 281 16.36 -7.67 0.24
N PRO A 282 15.84 -8.29 1.33
CA PRO A 282 16.68 -9.12 2.21
C PRO A 282 17.37 -10.27 1.47
N LEU A 283 16.68 -10.87 0.51
CA LEU A 283 17.18 -11.98 -0.29
C LEU A 283 18.17 -11.52 -1.37
N ILE A 284 17.94 -10.36 -2.00
CA ILE A 284 18.89 -9.76 -2.95
C ILE A 284 20.25 -9.53 -2.26
N LEU A 285 20.25 -8.90 -1.08
CA LEU A 285 21.48 -8.65 -0.33
C LEU A 285 22.17 -9.96 0.10
N ALA A 286 21.39 -10.97 0.49
CA ALA A 286 21.93 -12.26 0.91
C ALA A 286 22.55 -13.01 -0.28
N ALA A 287 21.88 -13.00 -1.43
CA ALA A 287 22.36 -13.62 -2.67
C ALA A 287 23.62 -12.94 -3.23
N GLU A 288 23.79 -11.64 -3.00
CA GLU A 288 25.03 -10.92 -3.33
C GLU A 288 26.22 -11.36 -2.45
N ARG A 289 25.96 -11.80 -1.21
CA ARG A 289 26.97 -12.30 -0.25
C ARG A 289 27.27 -13.77 -0.44
N ASP A 290 26.27 -14.51 -0.89
CA ASP A 290 26.28 -15.95 -0.95
C ASP A 290 25.67 -16.44 -2.26
N ALA A 291 26.54 -16.67 -3.23
CA ALA A 291 26.11 -17.09 -4.56
C ALA A 291 25.41 -18.45 -4.57
N GLN A 292 25.64 -19.31 -3.56
CA GLN A 292 24.96 -20.61 -3.46
C GLN A 292 23.49 -20.46 -3.06
N LEU A 293 23.15 -19.39 -2.35
CA LEU A 293 21.79 -19.12 -1.91
C LEU A 293 20.81 -19.01 -3.09
N VAL A 294 21.26 -18.45 -4.21
CA VAL A 294 20.45 -18.32 -5.43
C VAL A 294 19.97 -19.67 -5.94
N ASP A 295 20.86 -20.67 -5.99
CA ASP A 295 20.53 -22.00 -6.48
C ASP A 295 19.66 -22.76 -5.46
N GLU A 296 19.89 -22.57 -4.17
CA GLU A 296 19.07 -23.14 -3.10
C GLU A 296 17.64 -22.58 -3.11
N VAL A 297 17.46 -21.26 -3.26
CA VAL A 297 16.12 -20.67 -3.38
C VAL A 297 15.43 -21.12 -4.66
N ARG A 298 16.17 -21.26 -5.76
CA ARG A 298 15.61 -21.79 -7.02
C ARG A 298 15.09 -23.21 -6.84
N ASP A 299 15.87 -24.09 -6.19
CA ASP A 299 15.44 -25.46 -5.90
C ASP A 299 14.24 -25.48 -4.95
N LEU A 300 14.27 -24.67 -3.89
CA LEU A 300 13.18 -24.53 -2.94
C LEU A 300 11.88 -24.13 -3.64
N SER A 301 11.91 -23.08 -4.48
CA SER A 301 10.75 -22.61 -5.23
C SER A 301 10.24 -23.66 -6.23
N ALA A 302 11.14 -24.39 -6.91
CA ALA A 302 10.76 -25.47 -7.83
C ALA A 302 10.10 -26.66 -7.12
N ARG A 303 10.52 -26.98 -5.89
CA ARG A 303 9.88 -27.99 -5.03
C ARG A 303 8.54 -27.49 -4.46
N ALA A 304 8.44 -26.20 -4.15
CA ALA A 304 7.20 -25.56 -3.70
C ALA A 304 6.08 -25.73 -4.72
N ALA A 305 6.38 -25.44 -5.98
CA ALA A 305 5.43 -25.53 -7.09
C ALA A 305 4.92 -26.96 -7.36
N LYS A 306 5.53 -27.99 -6.74
CA LYS A 306 5.14 -29.40 -6.85
C LYS A 306 4.51 -29.95 -5.58
N ASP A 307 4.27 -29.13 -4.57
CA ASP A 307 3.86 -29.55 -3.21
C ASP A 307 4.86 -30.55 -2.57
N GLU A 308 6.15 -30.46 -2.92
CA GLU A 308 7.23 -31.35 -2.47
C GLU A 308 8.10 -30.74 -1.34
N LEU A 309 7.62 -29.67 -0.71
CA LEU A 309 8.35 -28.96 0.34
C LEU A 309 8.00 -29.43 1.75
N SER A 310 9.04 -29.54 2.57
CA SER A 310 8.89 -29.61 4.02
C SER A 310 8.98 -28.20 4.63
N SER A 311 8.25 -27.95 5.71
CA SER A 311 8.28 -26.67 6.44
C SER A 311 9.67 -26.31 6.95
N SER A 312 10.57 -27.30 7.14
CA SER A 312 11.92 -27.09 7.64
C SER A 312 12.91 -26.55 6.61
N ASP A 313 12.66 -26.76 5.31
CA ASP A 313 13.62 -26.38 4.25
C ASP A 313 13.70 -24.85 4.09
N ALA A 314 12.54 -24.18 4.07
CA ALA A 314 12.47 -22.72 4.00
C ALA A 314 13.04 -22.05 5.27
N ALA A 315 12.81 -22.66 6.44
CA ALA A 315 13.26 -22.12 7.72
C ALA A 315 14.79 -22.03 7.82
N ALA A 316 15.52 -23.02 7.29
CA ALA A 316 16.98 -23.03 7.30
C ALA A 316 17.59 -21.92 6.42
N ILE A 317 17.05 -21.73 5.21
CA ILE A 317 17.47 -20.67 4.28
C ILE A 317 17.25 -19.29 4.93
N ILE A 318 16.15 -19.11 5.64
CA ILE A 318 15.81 -17.82 6.25
C ILE A 318 16.62 -17.55 7.50
N ALA A 319 16.89 -18.56 8.33
CA ALA A 319 17.84 -18.41 9.42
C ALA A 319 19.21 -17.95 8.90
N ARG A 320 19.70 -18.55 7.80
CA ARG A 320 20.93 -18.13 7.12
C ARG A 320 20.85 -16.67 6.62
N ILE A 321 19.73 -16.26 6.01
CA ILE A 321 19.53 -14.87 5.56
C ILE A 321 19.54 -13.89 6.74
N ARG A 322 18.85 -14.23 7.85
CA ARG A 322 18.84 -13.44 9.09
C ARG A 322 20.24 -13.29 9.67
N ASP A 323 21.01 -14.38 9.74
CA ASP A 323 22.38 -14.41 10.28
C ASP A 323 23.35 -13.55 9.45
N MET A 324 23.06 -13.32 8.17
CA MET A 324 23.82 -12.41 7.32
C MET A 324 23.56 -10.93 7.62
N GLY A 325 22.57 -10.58 8.44
CA GLY A 325 22.24 -9.20 8.80
C GLY A 325 21.43 -8.42 7.75
N THR A 326 20.98 -9.07 6.67
CA THR A 326 20.31 -8.38 5.55
C THR A 326 18.91 -7.88 5.91
N VAL A 327 18.27 -8.51 6.90
CA VAL A 327 16.99 -8.06 7.47
C VAL A 327 17.16 -6.69 8.15
N GLU A 328 18.21 -6.51 8.94
CA GLU A 328 18.46 -5.21 9.59
C GLU A 328 18.83 -4.13 8.57
N GLU A 329 19.62 -4.46 7.55
CA GLU A 329 19.91 -3.52 6.45
C GLU A 329 18.66 -3.12 5.65
N THR A 330 17.71 -4.04 5.48
CA THR A 330 16.42 -3.73 4.86
C THR A 330 15.62 -2.76 5.74
N ARG A 331 15.68 -2.94 7.06
CA ARG A 331 15.08 -2.03 8.04
C ARG A 331 15.73 -0.66 8.02
N GLU A 332 17.05 -0.58 7.90
CA GLU A 332 17.79 0.67 7.72
C GLU A 332 17.35 1.42 6.46
N LEU A 333 17.16 0.71 5.34
CA LEU A 333 16.65 1.30 4.10
C LEU A 333 15.20 1.81 4.27
N ALA A 334 14.33 1.06 4.95
CA ALA A 334 12.98 1.54 5.27
C ALA A 334 13.01 2.80 6.16
N ASN A 335 13.93 2.86 7.13
CA ASN A 335 14.15 4.04 7.96
C ASN A 335 14.69 5.24 7.18
N GLN A 336 15.53 5.00 6.17
CA GLN A 336 16.00 6.05 5.25
C GLN A 336 14.82 6.61 4.45
N GLN A 337 13.94 5.76 3.90
CA GLN A 337 12.73 6.20 3.21
C GLN A 337 11.78 6.99 4.14
N ARG A 338 11.64 6.58 5.42
CA ARG A 338 10.95 7.40 6.43
C ARG A 338 11.59 8.79 6.57
N ALA A 339 12.91 8.86 6.68
CA ALA A 339 13.62 10.14 6.80
C ALA A 339 13.41 11.03 5.56
N GLU A 340 13.42 10.45 4.36
CA GLU A 340 13.12 11.16 3.11
C GLU A 340 11.70 11.71 3.07
N ALA A 341 10.69 10.93 3.52
CA ALA A 341 9.32 11.39 3.64
C ALA A 341 9.20 12.58 4.62
N HIS A 342 9.81 12.48 5.80
CA HIS A 342 9.83 13.58 6.78
C HIS A 342 10.55 14.82 6.23
N GLN A 343 11.64 14.66 5.49
CA GLN A 343 12.34 15.77 4.86
C GLN A 343 11.46 16.47 3.82
N ALA A 344 10.75 15.71 2.98
CA ALA A 344 9.82 16.26 2.01
C ALA A 344 8.69 17.06 2.69
N LEU A 345 8.13 16.53 3.79
CA LEU A 345 7.09 17.21 4.57
C LEU A 345 7.55 18.52 5.22
N ARG A 346 8.84 18.67 5.56
CA ARG A 346 9.38 19.92 6.14
C ARG A 346 9.36 21.10 5.18
N HIS A 347 9.25 20.86 3.87
CA HIS A 347 9.07 21.92 2.88
C HIS A 347 7.64 22.48 2.85
N LEU A 348 6.69 21.83 3.54
CA LEU A 348 5.31 22.28 3.66
C LEU A 348 5.08 23.09 4.94
N PRO A 349 4.13 24.04 4.94
CA PRO A 349 3.76 24.78 6.14
C PRO A 349 3.36 23.85 7.31
N PRO A 350 3.69 24.21 8.56
CA PRO A 350 3.21 23.48 9.73
C PRO A 350 1.69 23.44 9.77
N SER A 351 1.13 22.24 9.93
CA SER A 351 -0.31 22.01 9.99
C SER A 351 -0.59 20.64 10.60
N ASP A 352 -1.80 20.46 11.14
CA ASP A 352 -2.24 19.17 11.68
C ASP A 352 -2.22 18.07 10.59
N ALA A 353 -2.47 18.43 9.33
CA ALA A 353 -2.39 17.51 8.19
C ALA A 353 -0.96 16.99 7.98
N ARG A 354 0.04 17.85 8.11
CA ARG A 354 1.45 17.47 7.98
C ARG A 354 1.84 16.48 9.06
N ASP A 355 1.42 16.75 10.28
CA ASP A 355 1.71 15.89 11.44
C ASP A 355 0.96 14.54 11.35
N ALA A 356 -0.22 14.51 10.72
CA ALA A 356 -0.93 13.28 10.39
C ALA A 356 -0.21 12.44 9.32
N VAL A 357 0.27 13.04 8.23
CA VAL A 357 1.05 12.30 7.21
C VAL A 357 2.33 11.76 7.83
N ALA A 358 3.03 12.55 8.64
CA ALA A 358 4.19 12.10 9.41
C ALA A 358 3.86 10.89 10.30
N ALA A 359 2.71 10.89 10.98
CA ALA A 359 2.26 9.74 11.77
C ALA A 359 1.96 8.50 10.89
N VAL A 360 1.36 8.68 9.70
CA VAL A 360 1.15 7.56 8.75
C VAL A 360 2.48 6.97 8.29
N VAL A 361 3.48 7.80 8.02
CA VAL A 361 4.84 7.37 7.66
C VAL A 361 5.50 6.59 8.79
N ASP A 362 5.45 7.12 10.02
CA ASP A 362 6.00 6.44 11.20
C ASP A 362 5.33 5.07 11.38
N ALA A 363 4.00 5.01 11.28
CA ALA A 363 3.23 3.79 11.40
C ALA A 363 3.50 2.77 10.29
N ALA A 364 3.80 3.21 9.07
CA ALA A 364 4.17 2.32 7.98
C ALA A 364 5.47 1.56 8.27
N VAL A 365 6.42 2.19 8.98
CA VAL A 365 7.72 1.60 9.34
C VAL A 365 7.66 0.84 10.66
N ASP A 366 7.00 1.39 11.67
CA ASP A 366 6.98 0.84 13.02
C ASP A 366 5.91 -0.26 13.22
N ARG A 367 5.20 -0.68 12.15
CA ARG A 367 4.20 -1.78 12.17
C ARG A 367 4.77 -3.18 12.46
N HIS A 368 5.95 -3.27 13.05
CA HIS A 368 6.60 -4.51 13.47
C HIS A 368 7.42 -4.34 14.77
N ARG A 369 7.41 -3.17 15.41
CA ARG A 369 8.09 -3.00 16.69
C ARG A 369 7.29 -3.57 17.86
#